data_AF-A0A2S2C5C2-F1
#
_entry.id   AF-A0A2S2C5C2-F1
#
_cell.length_a   1.000
_cell.length_b   1.000
_cell.length_c   1.000
_cell.angle_alpha   90.00
_cell.angle_beta   90.00
_cell.angle_gamma   90.00
#
_symmetry.space_group_name_H-M   'P 1'
#
loop_
_entity.id
_entity.type
_entity.pdbx_description
1 polymer ?
#
loop_
_entity_poly.entity_id
_entity_poly.type
_entity_poly.pdbx_seq_one_letter_code
_entity_poly.pdbx_strand_id
1 'polypeptide(L)'
;MARSSTVSARRLGGWFSVHSDGNTGGDLLALDTVADWLRERRVSFSVAVSEIARYADLISYPMVRADTVHPADADILVWMRGPLSVDAETPLLAVFAGKPRIAWGVSTTPPDAEGHFDTVIARDRPGEPGRLDLSFRSRTAPVPVVGLIYAGPQPDYRTPCEPVVRTVVRDALATRDNAKIEIATRMPVEGNRLQTPAQREVQR
;
A
#
# COMPACT_ATOMS: atom_id res chain seq x y z
N MET A 1 -8.95 10.36 -44.44
CA MET A 1 -9.37 9.93 -43.09
C MET A 1 -8.15 9.49 -42.31
N ALA A 2 -7.59 10.36 -41.47
CA ALA A 2 -6.48 10.01 -40.60
C ALA A 2 -7.04 9.20 -39.43
N ARG A 3 -6.55 7.96 -39.27
CA ARG A 3 -6.80 7.18 -38.05
C ARG A 3 -6.12 7.94 -36.91
N SER A 4 -6.91 8.53 -36.03
CA SER A 4 -6.45 8.99 -34.72
C SER A 4 -5.90 7.76 -33.99
N SER A 5 -4.58 7.60 -33.95
CA SER A 5 -3.95 6.60 -33.11
C SER A 5 -4.07 7.09 -31.67
N THR A 6 -5.14 6.68 -31.00
CA THR A 6 -5.22 6.79 -29.54
C THR A 6 -4.03 5.99 -29.01
N VAL A 7 -2.99 6.68 -28.52
CA VAL A 7 -1.91 6.02 -27.80
C VAL A 7 -2.57 5.36 -26.59
N SER A 8 -2.69 4.03 -26.61
CA SER A 8 -3.27 3.32 -25.48
C SER A 8 -2.35 3.52 -24.28
N ALA A 9 -2.92 3.92 -23.15
CA ALA A 9 -2.18 4.04 -21.90
C ALA A 9 -1.48 2.71 -21.58
N ARG A 10 -0.20 2.77 -21.19
CA ARG A 10 0.53 1.57 -20.76
C ARG A 10 -0.09 1.01 -19.49
N ARG A 11 -0.39 -0.28 -19.48
CA ARG A 11 -0.96 -0.96 -18.31
C ARG A 11 0.14 -1.45 -17.39
N LEU A 12 0.15 -0.91 -16.17
CA LEU A 12 1.08 -1.26 -15.11
C LEU A 12 0.52 -2.37 -14.23
N GLY A 13 1.26 -3.46 -14.10
CA GLY A 13 1.02 -4.52 -13.14
C GLY A 13 1.94 -4.47 -11.93
N GLY A 14 1.51 -5.04 -10.82
CA GLY A 14 2.29 -5.17 -9.58
C GLY A 14 1.59 -6.07 -8.56
N TRP A 15 2.04 -6.04 -7.31
CA TRP A 15 1.46 -6.88 -6.25
C TRP A 15 -0.03 -6.58 -5.95
N PHE A 16 -0.46 -5.35 -6.22
CA PHE A 16 -1.87 -4.92 -6.17
C PHE A 16 -2.73 -5.51 -7.30
N SER A 17 -2.14 -6.14 -8.31
CA SER A 17 -2.87 -6.77 -9.43
C SER A 17 -3.42 -8.16 -9.09
N VAL A 18 -2.98 -8.77 -8.00
CA VAL A 18 -3.48 -10.08 -7.52
C VAL A 18 -4.30 -9.92 -6.25
N HIS A 19 -5.33 -10.76 -6.09
CA HIS A 19 -6.06 -10.84 -4.84
C HIS A 19 -5.13 -11.42 -3.77
N SER A 20 -4.56 -10.54 -2.95
CA SER A 20 -3.77 -10.93 -1.80
C SER A 20 -3.99 -9.95 -0.65
N ASP A 21 -4.00 -10.48 0.57
CA ASP A 21 -4.06 -9.68 1.80
C ASP A 21 -2.73 -8.99 2.13
N GLY A 22 -1.70 -9.26 1.34
CA GLY A 22 -0.36 -8.77 1.59
C GLY A 22 -0.15 -7.29 1.28
N ASN A 23 -0.99 -6.64 0.47
CA ASN A 23 -0.79 -5.25 0.06
C ASN A 23 -0.73 -4.30 1.26
N THR A 24 0.36 -3.54 1.37
CA THR A 24 0.61 -2.58 2.45
C THR A 24 0.49 -1.14 1.97
N GLY A 25 0.41 -0.18 2.91
CA GLY A 25 0.52 1.25 2.57
C GLY A 25 1.85 1.59 1.89
N GLY A 26 2.93 0.87 2.21
CA GLY A 26 4.23 1.03 1.54
C GLY A 26 4.18 0.68 0.06
N ASP A 27 3.45 -0.38 -0.32
CA ASP A 27 3.25 -0.77 -1.73
C ASP A 27 2.53 0.34 -2.52
N LEU A 28 1.53 0.98 -1.90
CA LEU A 28 0.77 2.08 -2.52
C LEU A 28 1.59 3.38 -2.61
N LEU A 29 2.35 3.72 -1.58
CA LEU A 29 3.25 4.88 -1.61
C LEU A 29 4.38 4.70 -2.63
N ALA A 30 4.92 3.48 -2.78
CA ALA A 30 5.89 3.16 -3.82
C ALA A 30 5.26 3.30 -5.22
N LEU A 31 4.01 2.83 -5.40
CA LEU A 31 3.25 3.00 -6.63
C LEU A 31 3.00 4.48 -6.95
N ASP A 32 2.67 5.31 -5.95
CA ASP A 32 2.53 6.77 -6.12
C ASP A 32 3.82 7.41 -6.62
N THR A 33 4.97 7.03 -6.06
CA THR A 33 6.29 7.48 -6.53
C THR A 33 6.53 7.09 -8.00
N VAL A 34 6.16 5.86 -8.40
CA VAL A 34 6.27 5.41 -9.81
C VAL A 34 5.31 6.17 -10.72
N ALA A 35 4.07 6.37 -10.27
CA ALA A 35 3.04 7.11 -10.99
C ALA A 35 3.49 8.57 -11.25
N ASP A 36 4.05 9.23 -10.23
CA ASP A 36 4.59 10.58 -10.37
C ASP A 36 5.78 10.62 -11.34
N TRP A 37 6.70 9.65 -11.25
CA TRP A 37 7.82 9.53 -12.17
C TRP A 37 7.39 9.36 -13.64
N LEU A 38 6.31 8.60 -13.88
CA LEU A 38 5.69 8.40 -15.20
C LEU A 38 4.98 9.67 -15.70
N ARG A 39 4.23 10.35 -14.82
CA ARG A 39 3.56 11.62 -15.12
C ARG A 39 4.56 12.72 -15.49
N GLU A 40 5.64 12.86 -14.74
CA GLU A 40 6.73 13.82 -15.02
C GLU A 40 7.34 13.58 -16.41
N ARG A 41 7.34 12.33 -16.89
CA ARG A 41 7.81 11.93 -18.23
C ARG A 41 6.71 11.93 -19.30
N ARG A 42 5.49 12.36 -18.95
CA ARG A 42 4.32 12.38 -19.84
C ARG A 42 4.00 11.02 -20.47
N VAL A 43 4.27 9.94 -19.74
CA VAL A 43 3.87 8.58 -20.14
C VAL A 43 2.42 8.40 -19.74
N SER A 44 1.56 8.05 -20.69
CA SER A 44 0.17 7.68 -20.39
C SER A 44 0.15 6.26 -19.80
N PHE A 45 -0.50 6.07 -18.65
CA PHE A 45 -0.61 4.77 -17.99
C PHE A 45 -1.95 4.57 -17.29
N SER A 46 -2.26 3.31 -17.02
CA SER A 46 -3.32 2.87 -16.10
C SER A 46 -2.80 1.72 -15.24
N VAL A 47 -3.30 1.60 -14.02
CA VAL A 47 -2.86 0.56 -13.08
C VAL A 47 -3.86 -0.58 -13.06
N ALA A 48 -3.38 -1.80 -13.29
CA ALA A 48 -4.19 -3.01 -13.16
C ALA A 48 -4.27 -3.42 -11.69
N VAL A 49 -5.47 -3.40 -11.10
CA VAL A 49 -5.71 -3.74 -9.69
C VAL A 49 -6.73 -4.87 -9.55
N SER A 50 -6.55 -5.76 -8.58
CA SER A 50 -7.48 -6.87 -8.34
C SER A 50 -8.87 -6.38 -7.90
N GLU A 51 -8.93 -5.31 -7.11
CA GLU A 51 -10.18 -4.74 -6.60
C GLU A 51 -10.16 -3.21 -6.68
N ILE A 52 -10.81 -2.62 -7.68
CA ILE A 52 -10.90 -1.16 -7.80
C ILE A 52 -11.49 -0.54 -6.52
N ALA A 53 -12.58 -1.11 -5.98
CA ALA A 53 -13.25 -0.57 -4.80
C ALA A 53 -12.33 -0.47 -3.58
N ARG A 54 -11.33 -1.36 -3.46
CA ARG A 54 -10.34 -1.34 -2.37
C ARG A 54 -9.37 -0.15 -2.46
N TYR A 55 -9.14 0.36 -3.67
CA TYR A 55 -8.13 1.39 -3.94
C TYR A 55 -8.70 2.70 -4.49
N ALA A 56 -10.00 2.76 -4.80
CA ALA A 56 -10.66 3.90 -5.44
C ALA A 56 -10.43 5.23 -4.71
N ASP A 57 -10.41 5.20 -3.37
CA ASP A 57 -10.19 6.38 -2.53
C ASP A 57 -8.70 6.61 -2.19
N LEU A 58 -7.83 5.66 -2.53
CA LEU A 58 -6.40 5.68 -2.20
C LEU A 58 -5.53 6.11 -3.38
N ILE A 59 -6.01 5.89 -4.61
CA ILE A 59 -5.24 6.07 -5.85
C ILE A 59 -5.89 7.14 -6.73
N SER A 60 -5.09 8.12 -7.16
CA SER A 60 -5.53 9.29 -7.94
C SER A 60 -5.36 9.14 -9.47
N TYR A 61 -4.95 7.96 -9.96
CA TYR A 61 -4.69 7.70 -11.38
C TYR A 61 -5.62 6.62 -11.94
N PRO A 62 -5.78 6.56 -13.28
CA PRO A 62 -6.70 5.60 -13.90
C PRO A 62 -6.40 4.15 -13.49
N MET A 63 -7.42 3.46 -13.00
CA MET A 63 -7.37 2.05 -12.62
C MET A 63 -8.22 1.21 -13.58
N VAL A 64 -7.79 -0.02 -13.80
CA VAL A 64 -8.53 -1.04 -14.55
C VAL A 64 -8.54 -2.33 -13.73
N ARG A 65 -9.65 -3.08 -13.76
CA ARG A 65 -9.69 -4.33 -12.99
C ARG A 65 -8.77 -5.36 -13.63
N ALA A 66 -7.92 -5.99 -12.85
CA ALA A 66 -6.96 -6.98 -13.30
C ALA A 66 -7.62 -8.28 -13.79
N ASP A 67 -8.90 -8.54 -13.49
CA ASP A 67 -9.67 -9.66 -14.05
C ASP A 67 -10.36 -9.31 -15.38
N THR A 68 -10.60 -8.02 -15.64
CA THR A 68 -11.06 -7.50 -16.94
C THR A 68 -9.93 -7.21 -17.92
N VAL A 69 -8.70 -7.15 -17.41
CA VAL A 69 -7.46 -7.09 -18.17
C VAL A 69 -6.96 -8.52 -18.22
N HIS A 70 -6.88 -9.17 -19.38
CA HIS A 70 -6.19 -10.46 -19.41
C HIS A 70 -4.77 -10.24 -18.86
N PRO A 71 -4.19 -11.12 -18.04
CA PRO A 71 -2.77 -11.06 -17.64
C PRO A 71 -1.80 -10.67 -18.78
N ALA A 72 -2.09 -11.15 -20.00
CA ALA A 72 -1.35 -10.84 -21.22
C ALA A 72 -1.62 -9.44 -21.83
N ASP A 73 -2.57 -8.67 -21.32
CA ASP A 73 -2.91 -7.30 -21.76
C ASP A 73 -2.25 -6.22 -20.89
N ALA A 74 -1.60 -6.62 -19.79
CA ALA A 74 -0.69 -5.75 -19.08
C ALA A 74 0.63 -5.62 -19.87
N ASP A 75 1.14 -4.40 -19.95
CA ASP A 75 2.30 -4.11 -20.81
C ASP A 75 3.62 -4.33 -20.09
N ILE A 76 3.63 -4.19 -18.75
CA ILE A 76 4.82 -4.28 -17.92
C ILE A 76 4.46 -4.66 -16.48
N LEU A 77 5.29 -5.52 -15.88
CA LEU A 77 5.29 -5.77 -14.43
C LEU A 77 6.30 -4.83 -13.76
N VAL A 78 5.86 -4.08 -12.76
CA VAL A 78 6.75 -3.34 -11.85
C VAL A 78 6.57 -3.88 -10.44
N TRP A 79 7.58 -4.61 -9.98
CA TRP A 79 7.62 -5.23 -8.68
C TRP A 79 8.32 -4.30 -7.69
N MET A 80 7.61 -3.85 -6.65
CA MET A 80 8.11 -2.89 -5.66
C MET A 80 8.17 -3.46 -4.24
N ARG A 81 7.77 -4.72 -4.08
CA ARG A 81 7.75 -5.41 -2.80
C ARG A 81 9.10 -6.06 -2.54
N GLY A 82 9.69 -5.80 -1.38
CA GLY A 82 10.88 -6.53 -0.91
C GLY A 82 10.57 -7.48 0.25
N PRO A 83 11.49 -8.41 0.56
CA PRO A 83 12.64 -8.80 -0.27
C PRO A 83 12.20 -9.59 -1.51
N LEU A 84 12.99 -9.53 -2.60
CA LEU A 84 12.83 -10.48 -3.70
C LEU A 84 13.17 -11.88 -3.18
N SER A 85 12.24 -12.82 -3.35
CA SER A 85 12.40 -14.19 -2.88
C SER A 85 11.84 -15.16 -3.90
N VAL A 86 12.55 -16.27 -4.09
CA VAL A 86 12.26 -17.26 -5.14
C VAL A 86 10.83 -17.81 -5.07
N ASP A 87 10.26 -17.95 -3.87
CA ASP A 87 8.97 -18.61 -3.66
C ASP A 87 7.75 -17.68 -3.69
N ALA A 88 7.91 -16.39 -3.33
CA ALA A 88 6.77 -15.46 -3.19
C ALA A 88 6.25 -14.93 -4.54
N GLU A 89 6.95 -15.21 -5.63
CA GLU A 89 6.82 -14.48 -6.90
C GLU A 89 6.11 -15.29 -8.00
N THR A 90 5.97 -16.62 -7.84
CA THR A 90 5.62 -17.53 -8.95
C THR A 90 4.26 -17.24 -9.60
N PRO A 91 3.16 -17.00 -8.86
CA PRO A 91 1.85 -16.76 -9.48
C PRO A 91 1.80 -15.44 -10.27
N LEU A 92 2.43 -14.38 -9.78
CA LEU A 92 2.46 -13.10 -10.47
C LEU A 92 3.43 -13.13 -11.64
N LEU A 93 4.61 -13.73 -11.49
CA LEU A 93 5.54 -13.90 -12.61
C LEU A 93 4.93 -14.71 -13.76
N ALA A 94 4.09 -15.71 -13.45
CA ALA A 94 3.36 -16.48 -14.46
C ALA A 94 2.34 -15.61 -15.24
N VAL A 95 1.61 -14.72 -14.56
CA VAL A 95 0.68 -13.76 -15.17
C VAL A 95 1.40 -12.84 -16.17
N PHE A 96 2.66 -12.50 -15.91
CA PHE A 96 3.48 -11.60 -16.74
C PHE A 96 4.53 -12.32 -17.58
N ALA A 97 4.36 -13.63 -17.83
CA ALA A 97 5.30 -14.38 -18.65
C ALA A 97 5.42 -13.77 -20.07
N GLY A 98 6.67 -13.53 -20.51
CA GLY A 98 6.95 -12.91 -21.81
C GLY A 98 6.70 -11.40 -21.88
N LYS A 99 6.41 -10.74 -20.75
CA LYS A 99 6.32 -9.27 -20.64
C LYS A 99 7.61 -8.72 -20.03
N PRO A 100 7.93 -7.43 -20.29
CA PRO A 100 8.94 -6.72 -19.53
C PRO A 100 8.61 -6.73 -18.03
N ARG A 101 9.61 -7.05 -17.20
CA ARG A 101 9.54 -7.16 -15.75
C ARG A 101 10.66 -6.35 -15.12
N ILE A 102 10.29 -5.39 -14.29
CA ILE A 102 11.23 -4.55 -13.53
C ILE A 102 10.98 -4.78 -12.05
N ALA A 103 12.02 -5.10 -11.30
CA ALA A 103 12.00 -4.97 -9.85
C ALA A 103 12.62 -3.62 -9.46
N TRP A 104 11.90 -2.81 -8.68
CA TRP A 104 12.33 -1.45 -8.34
C TRP A 104 12.10 -1.16 -6.87
N GLY A 105 13.17 -0.78 -6.17
CA GLY A 105 13.12 -0.39 -4.76
C GLY A 105 13.09 -1.59 -3.82
N VAL A 106 13.56 -2.75 -4.28
CA VAL A 106 13.50 -4.02 -3.56
C VAL A 106 14.80 -4.30 -2.81
N SER A 107 14.72 -4.99 -1.67
CA SER A 107 15.87 -5.72 -1.13
C SER A 107 16.13 -6.95 -1.98
N THR A 108 17.40 -7.25 -2.24
CA THR A 108 17.78 -8.54 -2.83
C THR A 108 18.47 -9.39 -1.78
N THR A 109 18.12 -10.67 -1.73
CA THR A 109 18.63 -11.62 -0.74
C THR A 109 19.04 -12.92 -1.44
N PRO A 110 20.11 -13.60 -1.02
CA PRO A 110 20.42 -14.94 -1.51
C PRO A 110 19.36 -15.96 -1.05
N PRO A 111 19.00 -16.97 -1.87
CA PRO A 111 19.43 -17.18 -3.25
C PRO A 111 18.79 -16.17 -4.24
N ASP A 112 19.53 -15.86 -5.30
CA ASP A 112 19.22 -14.78 -6.23
C ASP A 112 17.91 -14.99 -7.00
N ALA A 113 16.92 -14.12 -6.77
CA ALA A 113 15.67 -14.03 -7.52
C ALA A 113 15.72 -12.95 -8.63
N GLU A 114 16.83 -12.20 -8.76
CA GLU A 114 17.00 -11.13 -9.75
C GLU A 114 16.83 -11.65 -11.19
N GLY A 115 17.16 -12.92 -11.45
CA GLY A 115 17.01 -13.57 -12.76
C GLY A 115 15.57 -13.67 -13.29
N HIS A 116 14.56 -13.41 -12.46
CA HIS A 116 13.17 -13.34 -12.90
C HIS A 116 12.77 -11.99 -13.50
N PHE A 117 13.67 -10.99 -13.47
CA PHE A 117 13.39 -9.63 -13.92
C PHE A 117 14.36 -9.22 -15.03
N ASP A 118 13.85 -8.47 -16.00
CA ASP A 118 14.68 -7.90 -17.07
C ASP A 118 15.51 -6.72 -16.57
N THR A 119 15.10 -6.11 -15.45
CA THR A 119 15.84 -5.03 -14.79
C THR A 119 15.58 -5.06 -13.28
N VAL A 120 16.65 -4.95 -12.49
CA VAL A 120 16.56 -4.83 -11.03
C VAL A 120 17.23 -3.54 -10.57
N ILE A 121 16.43 -2.65 -9.97
CA ILE A 121 16.88 -1.43 -9.30
C ILE A 121 16.75 -1.68 -7.79
N ALA A 122 17.79 -2.29 -7.20
CA ALA A 122 17.79 -2.65 -5.79
C ALA A 122 17.82 -1.41 -4.87
N ARG A 123 17.04 -1.49 -3.78
CA ARG A 123 17.14 -0.59 -2.63
C ARG A 123 18.37 -0.94 -1.80
N ASP A 124 18.56 -2.22 -1.49
CA ASP A 124 19.70 -2.71 -0.72
C ASP A 124 20.08 -4.13 -1.16
N ARG A 125 21.35 -4.45 -0.97
CA ARG A 125 21.96 -5.75 -1.25
C ARG A 125 22.98 -6.11 -0.16
N PRO A 126 23.24 -7.39 0.11
CA PRO A 126 24.33 -7.80 0.99
C PRO A 126 25.67 -7.20 0.55
N GLY A 127 26.36 -6.52 1.45
CA GLY A 127 27.66 -5.90 1.19
C GLY A 127 27.61 -4.54 0.47
N GLU A 128 26.43 -4.02 0.15
CA GLU A 128 26.26 -2.69 -0.46
C GLU A 128 25.52 -1.73 0.49
N PRO A 129 25.84 -0.43 0.48
CA PRO A 129 25.05 0.57 1.18
C PRO A 129 23.61 0.61 0.65
N GLY A 130 22.64 0.58 1.57
CA GLY A 130 21.23 0.72 1.22
C GLY A 130 20.87 2.13 0.71
N ARG A 131 19.79 2.20 -0.08
CA ARG A 131 19.16 3.42 -0.59
C ARG A 131 17.84 3.65 0.13
N LEU A 132 17.36 4.89 0.08
CA LEU A 132 16.03 5.22 0.56
C LEU A 132 14.95 4.48 -0.25
N ASP A 133 14.00 3.87 0.47
CA ASP A 133 12.84 3.17 -0.10
C ASP A 133 12.00 4.09 -1.01
N LEU A 134 11.31 3.50 -1.99
CA LEU A 134 10.43 4.25 -2.90
C LEU A 134 9.25 4.89 -2.16
N SER A 135 8.74 4.24 -1.12
CA SER A 135 7.63 4.76 -0.31
C SER A 135 7.95 6.11 0.33
N PHE A 136 9.19 6.33 0.79
CA PHE A 136 9.64 7.60 1.37
C PHE A 136 9.80 8.73 0.33
N ARG A 137 9.77 8.42 -0.96
CA ARG A 137 9.77 9.44 -2.02
C ARG A 137 8.38 9.89 -2.43
N SER A 138 7.33 9.25 -1.89
CA SER A 138 5.98 9.66 -2.18
C SER A 138 5.75 11.09 -1.71
N ARG A 139 5.05 11.88 -2.53
CA ARG A 139 4.66 13.26 -2.22
C ARG A 139 3.27 13.33 -1.58
N THR A 140 2.67 12.19 -1.20
CA THR A 140 1.37 12.16 -0.53
C THR A 140 1.40 13.11 0.66
N ALA A 141 0.51 14.10 0.67
CA ALA A 141 0.46 15.07 1.73
C ALA A 141 0.15 14.34 3.05
N PRO A 142 0.86 14.66 4.15
CA PRO A 142 0.54 14.09 5.44
C PRO A 142 -0.88 14.53 5.82
N VAL A 143 -1.75 13.56 6.11
CA VAL A 143 -3.08 13.83 6.67
C VAL A 143 -2.95 14.13 8.17
N PRO A 144 -3.80 14.99 8.75
CA PRO A 144 -3.86 15.15 10.19
C PRO A 144 -4.03 13.80 10.89
N VAL A 145 -3.23 13.55 11.94
CA VAL A 145 -3.36 12.37 12.78
C VAL A 145 -4.20 12.74 14.01
N VAL A 146 -5.31 12.03 14.19
CA VAL A 146 -6.23 12.22 15.31
C VAL A 146 -6.12 11.04 16.27
N GLY A 147 -5.55 11.30 17.45
CA GLY A 147 -5.57 10.36 18.56
C GLY A 147 -6.93 10.37 19.26
N LEU A 148 -7.56 9.21 19.39
CA LEU A 148 -8.87 9.03 20.03
C LEU A 148 -8.73 8.26 21.33
N ILE A 149 -9.02 8.92 22.44
CA ILE A 149 -9.09 8.29 23.76
C ILE A 149 -10.55 8.27 24.16
N TYR A 150 -11.14 7.08 24.21
CA TYR A 150 -12.49 6.91 24.71
C TYR A 150 -12.45 6.52 26.19
N ALA A 151 -13.22 7.25 27.00
CA ALA A 151 -13.47 6.84 28.38
C ALA A 151 -14.20 5.48 28.40
N GLY A 152 -13.81 4.61 29.34
CA GLY A 152 -14.55 3.40 29.63
C GLY A 152 -15.86 3.71 30.38
N PRO A 153 -16.73 2.71 30.57
CA PRO A 153 -18.00 2.88 31.29
C PRO A 153 -17.80 3.54 32.65
N GLN A 154 -18.61 4.57 32.93
CA GLN A 154 -18.58 5.30 34.19
C GLN A 154 -19.86 5.00 34.98
N PRO A 155 -19.83 4.03 35.91
CA PRO A 155 -21.03 3.61 36.65
C PRO A 155 -21.64 4.73 37.52
N ASP A 156 -20.85 5.76 37.83
CA ASP A 156 -21.27 6.92 38.61
C ASP A 156 -22.15 7.90 37.81
N TYR A 157 -22.21 7.78 36.47
CA TYR A 157 -23.13 8.56 35.65
C TYR A 157 -24.49 7.88 35.55
N ARG A 158 -25.56 8.63 35.86
CA ARG A 158 -26.95 8.15 35.83
C ARG A 158 -27.43 7.72 34.44
N THR A 159 -26.79 8.19 33.38
CA THR A 159 -27.16 7.88 31.99
C THR A 159 -25.91 7.59 31.18
N PRO A 160 -25.61 6.31 30.86
CA PRO A 160 -24.46 5.97 30.05
C PRO A 160 -24.67 6.45 28.62
N CYS A 161 -23.81 7.37 28.17
CA CYS A 161 -23.84 7.93 26.82
C CYS A 161 -22.58 7.60 26.01
N GLU A 162 -21.63 6.87 26.59
CA GLU A 162 -20.33 6.55 26.00
C GLU A 162 -20.44 5.87 24.63
N PRO A 163 -21.35 4.89 24.40
CA PRO A 163 -21.52 4.29 23.07
C PRO A 163 -22.04 5.28 22.01
N VAL A 164 -22.91 6.20 22.42
CA VAL A 164 -23.50 7.23 21.55
C VAL A 164 -22.41 8.24 21.18
N VAL A 165 -21.67 8.76 22.15
CA VAL A 165 -20.57 9.70 21.93
C VAL A 165 -19.50 9.08 21.03
N ARG A 166 -19.12 7.81 21.28
CA ARG A 166 -18.18 7.08 20.43
C ARG A 166 -18.63 7.03 18.97
N THR A 167 -19.90 6.68 18.74
CA THR A 167 -20.49 6.62 17.41
C THR A 167 -20.45 8.00 16.74
N VAL A 168 -20.93 9.04 17.41
CA VAL A 168 -20.97 10.41 16.88
C VAL A 168 -19.58 10.93 16.51
N VAL A 169 -18.59 10.71 17.39
CA VAL A 169 -17.21 11.14 17.13
C VAL A 169 -16.59 10.36 15.96
N ARG A 170 -16.77 9.03 15.93
CA ARG A 170 -16.27 8.18 14.83
C ARG A 170 -16.86 8.62 13.49
N ASP A 171 -18.17 8.81 13.44
CA ASP A 171 -18.88 9.16 12.21
C ASP A 171 -18.51 10.57 11.74
N ALA A 172 -18.35 11.53 12.65
CA ALA A 172 -17.85 12.87 12.32
C ALA A 172 -16.42 12.82 11.76
N LEU A 173 -15.55 11.94 12.27
CA LEU A 173 -14.19 11.80 11.75
C LEU A 173 -14.13 10.97 10.46
N ALA A 174 -15.11 10.11 10.19
CA ALA A 174 -15.23 9.34 8.94
C ALA A 174 -15.35 10.23 7.70
N THR A 175 -15.96 11.40 7.83
CA THR A 175 -16.17 12.34 6.71
C THR A 175 -15.01 13.32 6.50
N ARG A 176 -13.88 13.12 7.16
CA ARG A 176 -12.72 14.02 7.15
C ARG A 176 -11.49 13.26 6.66
N ASP A 177 -10.62 13.94 5.93
CA ASP A 177 -9.33 13.40 5.50
C ASP A 177 -8.34 13.40 6.68
N ASN A 178 -8.34 12.33 7.47
CA ASN A 178 -7.49 12.17 8.65
C ASN A 178 -7.17 10.70 8.93
N ALA A 179 -5.98 10.47 9.50
CA ALA A 179 -5.61 9.18 10.07
C ALA A 179 -6.07 9.12 11.53
N LYS A 180 -6.73 8.02 11.93
CA LYS A 180 -7.31 7.86 13.27
C LYS A 180 -6.58 6.78 14.02
N ILE A 181 -6.17 7.08 15.24
CA ILE A 181 -5.51 6.12 16.13
C ILE A 181 -6.34 6.04 17.41
N GLU A 182 -6.99 4.90 17.65
CA GLU A 182 -7.61 4.65 18.95
C GLU A 182 -6.53 4.28 19.98
N ILE A 183 -6.47 5.07 21.05
CA ILE A 183 -5.46 4.98 22.12
C ILE A 183 -6.15 4.41 23.37
N ALA A 184 -5.72 3.21 23.77
CA ALA A 184 -6.21 2.54 24.96
C ALA A 184 -5.40 2.96 26.20
N THR A 185 -6.02 3.72 27.10
CA THR A 185 -5.41 4.18 28.36
C THR A 185 -5.56 3.20 29.53
N ARG A 186 -6.38 2.14 29.37
CA ARG A 186 -6.57 1.12 30.42
C ARG A 186 -5.37 0.18 30.52
N MET A 187 -4.86 -0.04 31.72
CA MET A 187 -3.83 -1.06 31.97
C MET A 187 -4.40 -2.48 31.72
N PRO A 188 -3.70 -3.37 31.00
CA PRO A 188 -4.16 -4.73 30.83
C PRO A 188 -3.91 -5.48 32.15
N VAL A 189 -4.85 -6.33 32.55
CA VAL A 189 -4.67 -7.18 33.74
C VAL A 189 -4.00 -8.50 33.38
N GLU A 190 -3.89 -8.82 32.09
CA GLU A 190 -3.38 -10.10 31.61
C GLU A 190 -2.09 -9.98 30.80
N GLY A 191 -1.11 -10.82 31.14
CA GLY A 191 -0.03 -11.21 30.24
C GLY A 191 1.29 -10.48 30.44
N ASN A 192 2.26 -11.23 30.96
CA ASN A 192 3.64 -10.86 31.26
C ASN A 192 4.36 -10.18 30.07
N ARG A 193 4.43 -8.84 30.07
CA ARG A 193 5.48 -8.04 29.41
C ARG A 193 5.37 -6.59 29.89
N LEU A 194 6.52 -6.01 30.21
CA LEU A 194 6.70 -4.63 30.70
C LEU A 194 5.81 -3.65 29.92
N GLN A 195 4.79 -3.09 30.58
CA GLN A 195 4.02 -1.96 30.10
C GLN A 195 3.97 -0.95 31.22
N THR A 196 4.92 -0.03 31.25
CA THR A 196 4.81 1.16 32.08
C THR A 196 3.70 2.06 31.50
N PRO A 197 3.13 2.98 32.29
CA PRO A 197 2.18 3.99 31.77
C PRO A 197 2.71 4.76 30.55
N ALA A 198 4.04 4.85 30.37
CA ALA A 198 4.69 5.53 29.26
C ALA A 198 4.78 4.71 27.96
N GLN A 199 4.47 3.41 27.98
CA GLN A 199 4.65 2.49 26.83
C GLN A 199 3.36 2.22 26.05
N ARG A 200 2.25 2.91 26.35
CA ARG A 200 0.96 2.65 25.67
C ARG A 200 0.70 3.63 24.53
N GLU A 201 0.90 3.11 23.33
CA GLU A 201 0.27 3.55 22.09
C GLU A 201 -0.20 2.27 21.35
N VAL A 202 -1.47 2.24 20.89
CA VAL A 202 -2.07 1.33 19.88
C VAL A 202 -2.99 0.13 20.31
N GLN A 203 -4.23 0.23 19.78
CA GLN A 203 -5.28 -0.70 19.26
C GLN A 203 -5.79 -1.97 19.99
N ARG A 204 -7.12 -2.06 20.04
CA ARG A 204 -7.93 -3.21 19.57
C ARG A 204 -8.93 -2.73 18.53
#